data_AF-X1E4S4-F1
#
_entry.id   AF-X1E4S4-F1
#
_cell.length_a   1.000
_cell.length_b   1.000
_cell.length_c   1.000
_cell.angle_alpha   90.00
_cell.angle_beta   90.00
_cell.angle_gamma   90.00
#
_symmetry.space_group_name_H-M   'P 1'
#
loop_
_entity.id
_entity.type
_entity.pdbx_description
1 polymer ?
#
loop_
_entity_poly.entity_id
_entity_poly.type
_entity_poly.pdbx_seq_one_letter_code
_entity_poly.pdbx_strand_id
1 'polypeptide(L)'
;CTDVTGFGLLGHLLETTRSSKVDAEIYINKIPVIPEAYNFASANIIPGGTYNNLEFVTKSIKWGAEVAKIQQIILSDAQTSGGLLIFLPEKHAEKLVRDLHNLGVSEARIIGVITGKGKGIINVY
;
A
#
# COMPACT_ATOMS: atom_id res chain seq x y z
N CYS A 1 9.99 0.82 9.36
CA CYS A 1 9.77 1.84 8.32
C CYS A 1 10.50 1.37 7.08
N THR A 2 9.91 1.55 5.90
CA THR A 2 10.54 1.29 4.60
C THR A 2 10.11 2.38 3.61
N ASP A 3 10.85 2.56 2.53
CA ASP A 3 10.40 3.33 1.37
C ASP A 3 9.48 2.49 0.47
N VAL A 4 8.66 3.15 -0.36
CA VAL A 4 7.83 2.50 -1.39
C VAL A 4 8.39 2.84 -2.75
N THR A 5 8.98 1.85 -3.41
CA THR A 5 9.67 2.00 -4.69
C THR A 5 9.22 0.94 -5.71
N GLY A 6 10.14 0.30 -6.43
CA GLY A 6 9.85 -0.49 -7.63
C GLY A 6 8.93 -1.69 -7.42
N PHE A 7 8.79 -2.19 -6.19
CA PHE A 7 7.86 -3.27 -5.84
C PHE A 7 6.42 -2.83 -5.56
N GLY A 8 6.17 -1.51 -5.60
CA GLY A 8 4.88 -0.93 -5.25
C GLY A 8 4.53 -1.07 -3.78
N LEU A 9 3.38 -0.52 -3.39
CA LEU A 9 2.94 -0.50 -1.99
C LEU A 9 2.79 -1.91 -1.42
N LEU A 10 2.12 -2.80 -2.17
CA LEU A 10 1.87 -4.16 -1.71
C LEU A 10 3.12 -5.02 -1.63
N GLY A 11 4.09 -4.83 -2.54
CA GLY A 11 5.35 -5.56 -2.49
C GLY A 11 6.15 -5.23 -1.22
N HIS A 12 6.32 -3.94 -0.95
CA HIS A 12 7.03 -3.44 0.25
C HIS A 12 6.32 -3.80 1.56
N LEU A 13 4.98 -3.72 1.58
CA LEU A 13 4.19 -4.17 2.74
C LEU A 13 4.32 -5.69 2.96
N LEU A 14 4.29 -6.48 1.89
CA LEU A 14 4.42 -7.94 1.95
C LEU A 14 5.79 -8.36 2.47
N GLU A 15 6.87 -7.72 2.02
CA GLU A 15 8.21 -7.97 2.53
C GLU A 15 8.30 -7.68 4.03
N THR A 16 7.78 -6.52 4.45
CA THR A 16 7.81 -6.11 5.86
C THR A 16 7.01 -7.04 6.76
N THR A 17 5.79 -7.40 6.34
CA THR A 17 4.89 -8.28 7.11
C THR A 17 5.42 -9.70 7.23
N ARG A 18 5.97 -10.27 6.14
CA ARG A 18 6.62 -11.59 6.16
C ARG A 18 7.84 -11.63 7.08
N SER A 19 8.74 -10.65 6.96
CA SER A 19 9.95 -10.57 7.78
C SER A 19 9.63 -10.42 9.26
N SER A 20 8.55 -9.67 9.56
CA SER A 20 8.08 -9.43 10.92
C SER A 20 7.15 -10.53 11.46
N LYS A 21 6.76 -11.51 10.64
CA LYS A 21 5.81 -12.59 10.96
C LYS A 21 4.48 -12.04 11.50
N VAL A 22 3.95 -11.05 10.80
CA VAL A 22 2.66 -10.41 11.11
C VAL A 22 1.76 -10.38 9.88
N ASP A 23 0.46 -10.20 10.10
CA ASP A 23 -0.53 -9.94 9.06
C ASP A 23 -0.98 -8.48 9.10
N ALA A 24 -1.58 -7.99 8.02
CA ALA A 24 -2.03 -6.61 7.90
C ALA A 24 -3.41 -6.48 7.24
N GLU A 25 -4.05 -5.35 7.51
CA GLU A 25 -5.26 -4.89 6.84
C GLU A 25 -5.01 -3.49 6.30
N ILE A 26 -5.37 -3.22 5.04
CA ILE A 26 -5.31 -1.88 4.46
C ILE A 26 -6.66 -1.51 3.84
N TYR A 27 -6.96 -0.21 3.85
CA TYR A 27 -8.20 0.36 3.36
C TYR A 27 -7.92 1.21 2.14
N ILE A 28 -8.42 0.79 0.98
CA ILE A 28 -8.06 1.39 -0.29
C ILE A 28 -8.50 2.85 -0.41
N ASN A 29 -9.64 3.19 0.18
CA ASN A 29 -10.16 4.55 0.23
C ASN A 29 -9.31 5.51 1.08
N LYS A 30 -8.38 5.00 1.89
CA LYS A 30 -7.45 5.82 2.68
C LYS A 30 -6.09 5.99 2.01
N ILE A 31 -5.82 5.24 0.94
CA ILE A 31 -4.53 5.27 0.25
C ILE A 31 -4.53 6.48 -0.70
N PRO A 32 -3.59 7.42 -0.55
CA PRO A 32 -3.47 8.55 -1.47
C PRO A 32 -3.01 8.03 -2.83
N VAL A 33 -3.77 8.37 -3.88
CA VAL A 33 -3.48 7.97 -5.26
C VAL A 33 -3.57 9.23 -6.13
N ILE A 34 -2.61 9.39 -7.05
CA ILE A 34 -2.68 10.43 -8.08
C ILE A 34 -3.91 10.13 -8.96
N PRO A 35 -4.92 11.01 -9.03
CA PRO A 35 -6.19 10.70 -9.68
C PRO A 35 -6.04 10.20 -11.12
N GLU A 36 -5.09 10.78 -11.87
CA GLU A 36 -4.80 10.45 -13.26
C GLU A 36 -4.29 9.01 -13.44
N ALA A 37 -3.73 8.39 -12.39
CA ALA A 37 -3.30 7.00 -12.44
C ALA A 37 -4.46 6.05 -12.77
N TYR A 38 -5.67 6.34 -12.28
CA TYR A 38 -6.87 5.59 -12.65
C TYR A 38 -7.18 5.72 -14.13
N ASN A 39 -7.07 6.92 -14.70
CA ASN A 39 -7.33 7.16 -16.12
C ASN A 39 -6.37 6.37 -17.01
N PHE A 40 -5.07 6.42 -16.70
CA PHE A 40 -4.04 5.69 -17.45
C PHE A 40 -4.22 4.18 -17.34
N ALA A 41 -4.44 3.69 -16.13
CA ALA A 41 -4.64 2.27 -15.91
C ALA A 41 -5.92 1.78 -16.63
N SER A 42 -7.00 2.57 -16.63
CA SER A 42 -8.25 2.24 -17.35
C SER A 42 -8.06 2.24 -18.87
N ALA A 43 -7.12 3.03 -19.39
CA ALA A 43 -6.69 3.01 -20.78
C ALA A 43 -5.66 1.89 -21.08
N ASN A 44 -5.39 0.99 -20.12
CA ASN A 44 -4.41 -0.08 -20.21
C ASN A 44 -2.96 0.41 -20.47
N ILE A 45 -2.66 1.63 -20.01
CA ILE A 45 -1.31 2.22 -20.02
C ILE A 45 -0.67 1.89 -18.67
N ILE A 46 -0.14 0.68 -18.56
CA ILE A 46 0.38 0.13 -17.31
C ILE A 46 1.83 -0.35 -17.53
N PRO A 47 2.80 0.04 -16.66
CA PRO A 47 4.17 -0.44 -16.76
C PRO A 47 4.26 -1.97 -16.62
N GLY A 48 5.16 -2.61 -17.39
CA GLY A 48 5.37 -4.06 -17.30
C GLY A 48 5.74 -4.55 -15.89
N GLY A 49 6.52 -3.75 -15.15
CA GLY A 49 6.88 -4.05 -13.75
C GLY A 49 5.68 -4.15 -12.81
N THR A 50 4.63 -3.38 -13.07
CA THR A 50 3.39 -3.40 -12.27
C THR A 50 2.65 -4.72 -12.38
N TYR A 51 2.63 -5.34 -13.57
CA TYR A 51 2.05 -6.68 -13.74
C TYR A 51 2.86 -7.75 -12.99
N ASN A 52 4.19 -7.67 -13.05
CA ASN A 52 5.07 -8.58 -12.31
C ASN A 52 4.86 -8.46 -10.79
N ASN A 53 4.74 -7.22 -10.28
CA ASN A 53 4.44 -6.96 -8.88
C ASN A 53 3.09 -7.56 -8.48
N LEU A 54 2.04 -7.34 -9.30
CA LEU A 54 0.70 -7.87 -9.04
C LEU A 54 0.70 -9.40 -8.98
N GLU A 55 1.36 -10.06 -9.94
CA GLU A 55 1.50 -11.52 -9.93
C GLU A 55 2.22 -12.03 -8.68
N PHE A 56 3.30 -11.34 -8.29
CA PHE A 56 4.09 -11.69 -7.11
C PHE A 56 3.26 -11.60 -5.82
N VAL A 57 2.50 -10.53 -5.62
CA VAL A 57 1.76 -10.31 -4.36
C VAL A 57 0.48 -11.13 -4.29
N THR A 58 -0.20 -11.41 -5.41
CA THR A 58 -1.56 -11.99 -5.45
C THR A 58 -1.73 -13.24 -4.60
N LYS A 59 -0.71 -14.08 -4.45
CA LYS A 59 -0.78 -15.31 -3.61
C LYS A 59 -0.88 -15.04 -2.10
N SER A 60 -0.54 -13.83 -1.65
CA SER A 60 -0.52 -13.43 -0.24
C SER A 60 -1.51 -12.32 0.10
N ILE A 61 -2.14 -11.73 -0.92
CA ILE A 61 -3.20 -10.74 -0.74
C ILE A 61 -4.57 -11.43 -0.74
N LYS A 62 -5.40 -11.05 0.21
CA LYS A 62 -6.83 -11.38 0.23
C LYS A 62 -7.61 -10.12 -0.15
N TRP A 63 -8.17 -10.12 -1.35
CA TRP A 63 -8.93 -9.00 -1.87
C TRP A 63 -10.38 -9.04 -1.36
N GLY A 64 -10.86 -7.91 -0.84
CA GLY A 64 -12.28 -7.66 -0.60
C GLY A 64 -13.07 -7.73 -1.91
N ALA A 65 -14.36 -8.06 -1.82
CA ALA A 65 -15.23 -8.22 -2.99
C ALA A 65 -15.43 -6.89 -3.74
N GLU A 66 -15.29 -5.78 -3.03
CA GLU A 66 -15.38 -4.41 -3.49
C GLU A 66 -14.12 -3.90 -4.21
N VAL A 67 -12.99 -4.61 -4.08
CA VAL A 67 -11.71 -4.16 -4.63
C VAL A 67 -11.63 -4.50 -6.12
N ALA A 68 -11.80 -3.47 -6.96
CA ALA A 68 -11.76 -3.60 -8.40
C ALA A 68 -10.38 -4.03 -8.91
N LYS A 69 -10.29 -4.69 -10.06
CA LYS A 69 -9.01 -5.09 -10.67
C LYS A 69 -8.06 -3.90 -10.89
N ILE A 70 -8.62 -2.75 -11.27
CA ILE A 70 -7.84 -1.53 -11.49
C ILE A 70 -7.13 -1.04 -10.24
N GLN A 71 -7.80 -1.20 -9.10
CA GLN A 71 -7.30 -0.87 -7.78
C GLN A 71 -6.18 -1.84 -7.37
N GLN A 72 -6.32 -3.14 -7.66
CA GLN A 72 -5.27 -4.13 -7.44
C GLN A 72 -3.98 -3.79 -8.22
N ILE A 73 -4.14 -3.33 -9.47
CA ILE A 73 -3.05 -2.86 -10.33
C ILE A 73 -2.38 -1.64 -9.69
N ILE A 74 -3.15 -0.61 -9.31
CA ILE A 74 -2.60 0.62 -8.70
C ILE A 74 -1.83 0.33 -7.42
N LEU A 75 -2.34 -0.55 -6.56
CA LEU A 75 -1.66 -0.91 -5.31
C LEU A 75 -0.36 -1.71 -5.54
N SER A 76 -0.20 -2.28 -6.74
CA SER A 76 1.00 -3.01 -7.17
C SER A 76 1.92 -2.17 -8.07
N ASP A 77 1.55 -0.91 -8.34
CA ASP A 77 2.25 -0.07 -9.30
C ASP A 77 3.68 0.26 -8.86
N ALA A 78 4.65 0.04 -9.75
CA ALA A 78 6.06 0.26 -9.47
C ALA A 78 6.35 1.76 -9.29
N GLN A 79 6.77 2.16 -8.10
CA GLN A 79 7.05 3.56 -7.80
C GLN A 79 8.53 3.88 -7.98
N THR A 80 8.85 5.03 -8.60
CA THR A 80 10.20 5.59 -8.58
C THR A 80 10.23 6.72 -7.57
N SER A 81 11.12 6.65 -6.58
CA SER A 81 11.22 7.66 -5.50
C SER A 81 9.89 7.94 -4.79
N GLY A 82 9.14 6.88 -4.45
CA GLY A 82 7.87 7.02 -3.73
C GLY A 82 8.05 7.45 -2.27
N GLY A 83 6.94 7.38 -1.53
CA GLY A 83 6.88 7.82 -0.13
C GLY A 83 7.48 6.84 0.88
N LEU A 84 7.31 7.16 2.16
CA LEU A 84 7.66 6.30 3.27
C LEU A 84 6.44 5.53 3.80
N LEU A 85 6.61 4.23 4.03
CA LEU A 85 5.67 3.37 4.73
C LEU A 85 6.12 3.18 6.20
N ILE A 86 5.36 3.80 7.10
CA ILE A 86 5.70 3.89 8.53
C ILE A 86 4.79 2.95 9.33
N PHE A 87 5.40 2.20 10.25
CA PHE A 87 4.71 1.31 11.19
C PHE A 87 4.98 1.81 12.60
N LEU A 88 3.92 2.04 13.38
CA LEU A 88 4.01 2.58 14.74
C LEU A 88 2.81 2.14 15.58
N PRO A 89 2.90 2.19 16.93
CA PRO A 89 1.75 1.95 17.79
C PRO A 89 0.60 2.91 17.47
N GLU A 90 -0.63 2.37 17.42
CA GLU A 90 -1.85 3.08 17.00
C GLU A 90 -2.05 4.42 17.71
N LYS A 91 -1.79 4.47 19.02
CA LYS A 91 -1.90 5.69 19.85
C LYS A 91 -1.06 6.88 19.36
N HIS A 92 -0.06 6.64 18.51
CA HIS A 92 0.80 7.67 17.94
C HIS A 92 0.46 8.05 16.49
N ALA A 93 -0.38 7.27 15.80
CA ALA A 93 -0.64 7.42 14.38
C ALA A 93 -1.24 8.78 14.02
N GLU A 94 -2.31 9.18 14.71
CA GLU A 94 -2.99 10.47 14.49
C GLU A 94 -2.08 11.66 14.79
N LYS A 95 -1.24 11.56 15.84
CA LYS A 95 -0.29 12.61 16.17
C LYS A 95 0.75 12.76 15.05
N LEU A 96 1.32 11.65 14.58
CA LEU A 96 2.31 11.67 13.50
C LEU A 96 1.73 12.29 12.22
N VAL A 97 0.52 11.91 11.82
CA VAL A 97 -0.13 12.48 10.62
C VAL A 97 -0.30 13.99 10.77
N ARG A 98 -0.81 14.47 11.92
CA ARG A 98 -0.94 15.92 12.17
C ARG A 98 0.40 16.64 12.11
N ASP A 99 1.43 16.08 12.74
CA ASP A 99 2.78 16.68 12.74
C ASP A 99 3.35 16.75 11.32
N LEU A 100 3.16 15.71 10.51
CA LEU A 100 3.58 15.67 9.11
C LEU A 100 2.83 16.68 8.25
N HIS A 101 1.52 16.83 8.46
CA HIS A 101 0.71 17.86 7.78
C HIS A 101 1.20 19.28 8.13
N ASN A 102 1.52 19.55 9.40
CA ASN A 102 2.08 20.83 9.84
C ASN A 102 3.45 21.13 9.22
N LEU A 103 4.19 20.10 8.82
CA LEU A 103 5.48 20.19 8.12
C LEU A 103 5.33 20.23 6.58
N GLY A 104 4.09 20.27 6.06
CA GLY A 104 3.80 20.39 4.64
C GLY A 104 3.60 19.06 3.89
N VAL A 105 3.63 17.91 4.58
CA VAL A 105 3.39 16.59 3.97
C VAL A 105 1.90 16.29 3.97
N SER A 106 1.11 17.02 3.18
CA SER A 106 -0.37 16.97 3.18
C SER A 106 -0.96 15.61 2.84
N GLU A 107 -0.22 14.75 2.14
CA GLU A 107 -0.66 13.41 1.72
C GLU A 107 -0.35 12.30 2.73
N ALA A 108 0.18 12.62 3.92
CA ALA A 108 0.33 11.62 4.97
C ALA A 108 -1.05 11.06 5.38
N ARG A 109 -1.21 9.73 5.33
CA ARG A 109 -2.46 9.02 5.65
C ARG A 109 -2.18 7.79 6.49
N ILE A 110 -3.12 7.47 7.40
CA ILE A 110 -3.19 6.15 8.03
C ILE A 110 -3.94 5.23 7.06
N ILE A 111 -3.22 4.32 6.42
CA ILE A 111 -3.79 3.48 5.36
C ILE A 111 -4.29 2.11 5.84
N GLY A 112 -4.00 1.72 7.09
CA GLY A 112 -4.27 0.37 7.57
C GLY A 112 -3.70 0.09 8.95
N VAL A 113 -3.73 -1.18 9.34
CA VAL A 113 -3.27 -1.69 10.64
C VAL A 113 -2.54 -3.02 10.50
N ILE A 114 -1.63 -3.29 11.42
CA ILE A 114 -1.06 -4.63 11.62
C ILE A 114 -1.98 -5.37 12.59
N THR A 115 -2.52 -6.51 12.20
CA THR A 115 -3.56 -7.21 12.97
C THR A 115 -3.01 -8.17 14.02
N GLY A 116 -1.75 -8.60 13.87
CA GLY A 116 -1.10 -9.47 14.84
C GLY A 116 -0.10 -10.43 14.19
N LYS A 117 0.33 -11.45 14.95
CA LYS A 117 1.24 -12.49 14.44
C LYS A 117 0.58 -13.29 13.31
N GLY A 118 1.34 -13.58 12.27
CA GLY A 118 0.83 -14.21 11.06
C GLY A 118 1.92 -14.67 10.11
N LYS A 119 1.54 -14.87 8.85
CA LYS A 119 2.43 -15.39 7.78
C LYS A 119 2.74 -14.34 6.71
N GLY A 120 2.35 -13.09 6.92
CA GLY A 120 2.44 -12.04 5.89
C GLY A 120 1.22 -12.03 4.97
N ILE A 121 0.05 -12.37 5.49
CA ILE A 121 -1.22 -12.20 4.77
C ILE A 121 -1.65 -10.74 4.90
N ILE A 122 -2.06 -10.15 3.79
CA ILE A 122 -2.58 -8.79 3.74
C ILE A 122 -4.03 -8.87 3.25
N ASN A 123 -4.98 -8.40 4.05
CA ASN A 123 -6.35 -8.18 3.58
C ASN A 123 -6.48 -6.75 3.07
N VAL A 124 -7.12 -6.59 1.92
CA VAL A 124 -7.36 -5.28 1.30
C VAL A 124 -8.87 -5.10 1.22
N TYR A 125 -9.35 -4.01 1.81
CA TYR A 125 -10.75 -3.59 1.79
C TYR A 125 -10.89 -2.29 0.98
#